data_AF-A0A955MXN6-F1
#
_entry.id   AF-A0A955MXN6-F1
#
_cell.length_a   1.000
_cell.length_b   1.000
_cell.length_c   1.000
_cell.angle_alpha   90.00
_cell.angle_beta   90.00
_cell.angle_gamma   90.00
#
_symmetry.space_group_name_H-M   'P 1'
#
loop_
_entity.id
_entity.type
_entity.pdbx_description
1 polymer ?
#
loop_
_entity_poly.entity_id
_entity_poly.type
_entity_poly.pdbx_seq_one_letter_code
_entity_poly.pdbx_strand_id
1 'polypeptide(L)' 'VPRRERSDLCEEFIEGYENEVLKDFDASAFVEELGPEASRIALFCVEGEPSACHRSLLANYLAKAMGVKVEHLRPG' A
#
# COMPACT_ATOMS: atom_id res chain seq x y z
N VAL A 1 -8.66 20.64 7.21
CA VAL A 1 -9.20 19.81 6.11
C VAL A 1 -9.58 18.45 6.70
N PRO A 2 -10.84 18.03 6.65
CA PRO A 2 -11.22 16.69 7.12
C PRO A 2 -10.39 15.64 6.39
N ARG A 3 -10.00 14.55 7.07
CA ARG A 3 -9.10 13.51 6.53
C ARG A 3 -9.59 12.90 5.21
N ARG A 4 -10.90 12.99 4.93
CA ARG A 4 -11.59 12.48 3.74
C ARG A 4 -11.51 13.37 2.49
N GLU A 5 -10.98 14.58 2.55
CA GLU A 5 -10.90 15.49 1.39
C GLU A 5 -9.52 15.53 0.71
N ARG A 6 -8.54 14.74 1.18
CA ARG A 6 -7.26 14.60 0.48
C ARG A 6 -7.44 13.67 -0.71
N SER A 7 -7.13 14.15 -1.91
CA SER A 7 -7.04 13.32 -3.12
C SER A 7 -5.69 12.63 -3.25
N ASP A 8 -4.65 13.21 -2.64
CA ASP A 8 -3.27 12.76 -2.78
C ASP A 8 -2.52 12.84 -1.44
N LEU A 9 -1.54 11.95 -1.28
CA LEU A 9 -0.55 12.04 -0.22
C LEU A 9 0.37 13.25 -0.47
N CYS A 10 0.72 13.97 0.61
CA CYS A 10 1.77 14.99 0.51
C CYS A 10 3.15 14.35 0.45
N GLU A 11 4.12 15.06 -0.11
CA GLU A 11 5.49 14.58 -0.28
C GLU A 11 6.11 14.15 1.05
N GLU A 12 5.89 14.92 2.12
CA GLU A 12 6.44 14.61 3.45
C GLU A 12 5.89 13.30 4.00
N PHE A 13 4.64 12.95 3.68
CA PHE A 13 4.07 11.67 4.09
C PHE A 13 4.68 10.52 3.30
N ILE A 14 4.89 10.69 2.00
CA ILE A 14 5.50 9.68 1.13
C ILE A 14 6.91 9.39 1.62
N GLU A 15 7.73 10.44 1.80
CA GLU A 15 9.11 10.32 2.27
C GLU A 15 9.17 9.68 3.67
N GLY A 16 8.30 10.09 4.59
CA GLY A 16 8.23 9.50 5.92
C GLY A 16 7.88 8.00 5.87
N TYR A 17 6.86 7.64 5.10
CA TYR A 17 6.45 6.24 4.97
C TYR A 17 7.54 5.38 4.31
N GLU A 18 8.23 5.90 3.30
CA GLU A 18 9.34 5.19 2.66
C GLU A 18 10.50 4.96 3.62
N ASN A 19 10.90 5.98 4.38
CA ASN A 19 12.07 5.91 5.24
C ASN A 19 11.83 5.21 6.59
N GLU A 20 10.62 5.32 7.13
CA GLU A 20 10.29 4.80 8.46
C GLU A 20 9.58 3.44 8.43
N VAL A 21 8.85 3.15 7.34
CA VAL A 21 8.07 1.91 7.21
C VAL A 21 8.70 0.99 6.17
N LEU A 22 8.85 1.45 4.92
CA LEU A 22 9.24 0.56 3.81
C LEU A 22 10.73 0.22 3.78
N LYS A 23 11.59 1.06 4.37
CA LYS A 23 13.05 0.88 4.39
C LYS A 23 13.47 -0.48 4.93
N ASP A 24 12.84 -0.91 6.02
CA ASP A 24 13.17 -2.17 6.72
C ASP A 24 12.04 -3.20 6.57
N PHE A 25 11.09 -2.98 5.66
CA PHE A 25 9.97 -3.89 5.40
C PHE A 25 10.41 -5.05 4.51
N ASP A 26 10.18 -6.29 4.96
CA ASP A 26 10.46 -7.49 4.18
C ASP A 26 9.18 -7.97 3.47
N ALA A 27 9.11 -7.74 2.17
CA ALA A 27 7.98 -8.17 1.34
C ALA A 27 7.83 -9.70 1.28
N SER A 28 8.92 -10.45 1.27
CA SER A 28 8.88 -11.91 1.17
C SER A 28 8.34 -12.51 2.45
N ALA A 29 8.88 -12.08 3.60
CA ALA A 29 8.39 -12.52 4.91
C ALA A 29 6.91 -12.17 5.10
N PHE A 30 6.49 -10.97 4.71
CA PHE A 30 5.08 -10.55 4.78
C PHE A 30 4.15 -11.47 3.97
N VAL A 31 4.54 -11.84 2.74
CA VAL A 31 3.72 -12.74 1.92
C VAL A 31 3.74 -14.17 2.46
N GLU A 32 4.89 -14.64 2.96
CA GLU A 32 5.01 -15.97 3.58
C GLU A 32 4.10 -16.12 4.82
N GLU A 33 3.95 -15.07 5.63
CA GLU A 33 3.06 -15.05 6.79
C GLU A 33 1.57 -15.26 6.43
N LEU A 34 1.15 -14.90 5.21
CA LEU A 34 -0.22 -15.12 4.74
C LEU A 34 -0.49 -16.61 4.42
N GLY A 35 0.57 -17.41 4.29
CA GLY A 35 0.50 -18.83 4.01
C GLY A 35 0.37 -19.17 2.51
N PRO A 36 0.67 -20.43 2.14
CA PRO A 36 0.81 -20.85 0.74
C PRO A 36 -0.51 -20.82 -0.05
N GLU A 37 -1.66 -20.83 0.63
CA GLU A 37 -2.98 -20.80 -0.02
C GLU A 37 -3.42 -19.37 -0.40
N ALA A 38 -2.70 -18.34 0.07
CA ALA A 38 -3.01 -16.94 -0.24
C ALA A 38 -2.62 -16.61 -1.69
N SER A 39 -3.62 -16.56 -2.57
CA SER A 39 -3.42 -16.28 -4.01
C SER A 39 -3.80 -14.87 -4.45
N ARG A 40 -4.60 -14.15 -3.63
CA ARG A 40 -4.93 -12.74 -3.85
C ARG A 40 -4.93 -11.98 -2.53
N ILE A 41 -4.16 -10.91 -2.48
CA ILE A 41 -4.01 -10.06 -1.30
C ILE A 41 -4.79 -8.77 -1.55
N ALA A 42 -5.66 -8.41 -0.61
CA ALA A 42 -6.40 -7.14 -0.63
C ALA A 42 -5.89 -6.25 0.50
N LEU A 43 -5.42 -5.05 0.16
CA LEU A 43 -5.00 -4.04 1.13
C LEU A 43 -6.20 -3.13 1.48
N PHE A 44 -6.59 -3.15 2.74
CA PHE A 44 -7.72 -2.36 3.24
C PHE A 44 -7.25 -0.98 3.74
N CYS A 45 -8.07 0.03 3.47
CA CYS A 45 -7.89 1.38 3.94
C CYS A 45 -9.25 2.07 4.00
N VAL A 46 -9.38 3.15 4.76
CA VAL A 46 -10.66 3.85 4.93
C VAL A 46 -10.82 5.01 3.95
N GLU A 47 -9.71 5.48 3.38
CA GLU A 47 -9.68 6.43 2.28
C GLU A 47 -10.10 5.76 0.96
N GLY A 48 -11.02 6.40 0.22
CA GLY A 48 -11.59 5.84 -1.01
C GLY A 48 -10.64 5.88 -2.21
N GLU A 49 -9.86 6.95 -2.36
CA GLU A 49 -8.91 7.10 -3.46
C GLU A 49 -7.55 6.51 -3.09
N PRO A 50 -6.98 5.58 -3.88
CA PRO A 50 -5.65 5.02 -3.65
C PRO A 50 -4.52 6.06 -3.53
N SER A 51 -4.54 7.12 -4.35
CA SER A 51 -3.51 8.18 -4.27
C SER A 51 -3.53 8.95 -2.96
N ALA A 52 -4.64 8.92 -2.23
CA ALA A 52 -4.83 9.60 -0.95
C ALA A 52 -4.32 8.82 0.27
N CYS A 53 -3.82 7.58 0.11
CA CYS A 53 -3.49 6.74 1.26
C CYS A 53 -2.30 5.81 1.05
N HIS A 54 -1.77 5.32 2.17
CA HIS A 54 -0.56 4.49 2.22
C HIS A 54 -0.67 3.17 1.45
N ARG A 55 -1.88 2.69 1.16
CA ARG A 55 -2.05 1.41 0.46
C ARG A 55 -1.47 1.44 -0.96
N SER A 56 -1.47 2.60 -1.62
CA SER A 56 -0.85 2.74 -2.94
C SER A 56 0.67 2.60 -2.85
N LEU A 57 1.29 3.19 -1.82
CA LEU A 57 2.73 3.07 -1.56
C LEU A 57 3.12 1.61 -1.30
N LEU A 58 2.44 0.94 -0.38
CA LEU A 58 2.70 -0.47 -0.06
C LEU A 58 2.43 -1.38 -1.26
N ALA A 59 1.32 -1.19 -1.99
CA ALA A 59 1.03 -1.99 -3.18
C ALA A 59 2.12 -1.86 -4.24
N ASN A 60 2.59 -0.65 -4.51
CA ASN A 60 3.68 -0.40 -5.45
C ASN A 60 5.00 -1.01 -4.99
N TYR A 61 5.30 -0.96 -3.70
CA TYR A 61 6.47 -1.60 -3.12
C TYR A 61 6.41 -3.12 -3.33
N LEU A 62 5.30 -3.76 -2.96
CA LEU A 62 5.09 -5.21 -3.14
C LEU A 62 5.14 -5.62 -4.62
N ALA A 63 4.57 -4.81 -5.52
CA ALA A 63 4.62 -5.04 -6.97
C ALA A 63 6.06 -5.09 -7.49
N LYS A 64 6.90 -4.14 -7.05
CA LYS A 64 8.31 -4.07 -7.44
C LYS A 64 9.12 -5.22 -6.83
N ALA A 65 8.91 -5.52 -5.55
CA ALA A 65 9.65 -6.55 -4.84
C ALA A 65 9.31 -7.98 -5.32
N MET A 66 8.03 -8.24 -5.61
CA MET A 66 7.51 -9.60 -5.88
C MET A 66 7.12 -9.82 -7.35
N GLY A 67 7.14 -8.80 -8.20
CA GLY A 67 6.73 -8.90 -9.60
C GLY A 67 5.23 -9.15 -9.81
N VAL A 68 4.40 -8.77 -8.84
CA VAL A 68 2.94 -8.98 -8.88
C VAL A 68 2.20 -7.81 -9.50
N LYS A 69 0.99 -8.08 -10.03
CA LYS A 69 0.10 -7.04 -10.57
C LYS A 69 -0.70 -6.39 -9.45
N VAL A 70 -0.84 -5.07 -9.51
CA VAL A 70 -1.67 -4.29 -8.59
C VAL A 70 -2.93 -3.82 -9.30
N GLU A 71 -4.07 -4.02 -8.64
CA GLU A 71 -5.36 -3.46 -9.01
C GLU A 71 -5.86 -2.57 -7.88
N HIS A 72 -6.15 -1.31 -8.20
CA HIS A 72 -6.60 -0.33 -7.22
C HIS A 72 -8.12 -0.33 -7.10
N LEU A 73 -8.62 -0.81 -5.97
CA LEU A 73 -10.05 -0.85 -5.67
C LEU A 73 -10.55 0.50 -5.14
N ARG A 74 -11.59 1.04 -5.77
CA ARG A 74 -12.31 2.26 -5.37
C ARG A 74 -13.73 1.90 -4.89
N PRO A 75 -14.31 2.65 -3.94
CA PRO A 75 -15.74 2.56 -3.66
C PRO A 75 -16.55 2.83 -4.93
N GLY A 76 -17.60 2.03 -5.15
CA GLY A 76 -18.52 2.21 -6.28
C GLY A 76 -19.50 3.36 -6.07
#